data_AF-A0AAJ7N948-F1
#
_entry.id   AF-A0AAJ7N948-F1
#
_cell.length_a   1.000
_cell.length_b   1.000
_cell.length_c   1.000
_cell.angle_alpha   90.00
_cell.angle_beta   90.00
_cell.angle_gamma   90.00
#
_symmetry.space_group_name_H-M   'P 1'
#
loop_
_entity.id
_entity.type
_entity.pdbx_description
1 polymer ?
#
loop_
_entity_poly.entity_id
_entity_poly.type
_entity_poly.pdbx_seq_one_letter_code
_entity_poly.pdbx_strand_id
1 'polypeptide(L)'
;MSLRQLLRVLFKRASPVLYATSYTFVNPPDPRKPTMDDKLQFEPVDVKKLTPEYMIQQSTIDAVNSATQSLTVAYTAIMKTSSELKILLTQLICLSRETLEFNVTADESHWDMIVELRSKVQSKKELLTKLTGYVEYVHKMAVAASEISYLSGLDNLSISLTQRIDDALQNIKEEVNHIAILEQEYCDVQRACIENSNKPDAPKDETIVS
;
A
#
# COMPACT_ATOMS: atom_id res chain seq x y z
N MET A 1 20.80 -21.21 34.99
CA MET A 1 19.34 -20.98 34.95
C MET A 1 19.05 -19.53 34.60
N SER A 2 18.88 -19.20 33.31
CA SER A 2 18.56 -17.80 32.89
C SER A 2 17.81 -17.71 31.55
N LEU A 3 17.90 -18.71 30.66
CA LEU A 3 17.15 -18.69 29.39
C LEU A 3 15.63 -18.90 29.51
N ARG A 4 15.14 -19.49 30.61
CA ARG A 4 13.69 -19.76 30.79
C ARG A 4 12.88 -18.51 31.17
N GLN A 5 13.53 -17.44 31.65
CA GLN A 5 12.84 -16.20 32.02
C GLN A 5 12.76 -15.21 30.86
N LEU A 6 13.73 -15.20 29.94
CA LEU A 6 13.75 -14.30 28.79
C LEU A 6 12.69 -14.67 27.73
N LEU A 7 12.44 -15.98 27.51
CA LEU A 7 11.35 -16.47 26.67
C LEU A 7 9.95 -16.11 27.20
N ARG A 8 9.77 -15.95 28.52
CA ARG A 8 8.48 -15.54 29.11
C ARG A 8 8.16 -14.06 28.90
N VAL A 9 9.15 -13.23 28.60
CA VAL A 9 8.94 -11.78 28.37
C VAL A 9 8.58 -11.52 26.90
N LEU A 10 9.15 -12.26 25.95
CA LEU A 10 8.84 -12.13 24.53
C LEU A 10 7.42 -12.60 24.18
N PHE A 11 6.92 -13.65 24.84
CA PHE A 11 5.53 -14.10 24.65
C PHE A 11 4.47 -13.21 25.33
N LYS A 12 4.85 -12.18 26.11
CA LYS A 12 3.91 -11.26 26.76
C LYS A 12 3.66 -9.95 25.98
N ARG A 13 4.26 -9.76 24.80
CA ARG A 13 4.09 -8.52 24.00
C ARG A 13 3.54 -8.72 22.59
N ALA A 14 3.21 -9.94 22.19
CA ALA A 14 2.47 -10.20 20.97
C ALA A 14 0.96 -10.27 21.29
N SER A 15 0.33 -9.13 21.56
CA SER A 15 -1.13 -9.02 21.45
C SER A 15 -1.44 -8.79 19.97
N PRO A 16 -2.12 -9.70 19.27
CA PRO A 16 -2.67 -9.37 17.97
C PRO A 16 -3.80 -8.36 18.21
N VAL A 17 -3.68 -7.16 17.62
CA VAL A 17 -4.85 -6.29 17.42
C VAL A 17 -5.68 -6.94 16.32
N LEU A 18 -6.51 -7.90 16.73
CA LEU A 18 -7.60 -8.40 15.92
C LEU A 18 -8.62 -7.26 15.85
N TYR A 19 -8.73 -6.58 14.71
CA TYR A 19 -9.99 -5.94 14.34
C TYR A 19 -10.98 -7.07 14.04
N ALA A 20 -11.51 -7.67 15.11
CA ALA A 20 -12.71 -8.47 15.02
C ALA A 20 -13.85 -7.48 14.77
N THR A 21 -14.36 -7.45 13.55
CA THR A 21 -15.76 -7.05 13.32
C THR A 21 -16.63 -8.14 13.95
N SER A 22 -16.70 -8.14 15.27
CA SER A 22 -17.66 -8.95 16.00
C SER A 22 -19.03 -8.35 15.72
N TYR A 23 -19.80 -8.97 14.83
CA TYR A 23 -21.24 -8.97 15.00
C TYR A 23 -21.49 -9.62 16.36
N THR A 24 -21.60 -8.82 17.41
CA THR A 24 -22.10 -9.31 18.68
C THR A 24 -23.58 -9.63 18.46
N PHE A 25 -23.86 -10.87 18.07
CA PHE A 25 -25.14 -11.48 18.44
C PHE A 25 -25.16 -11.51 19.95
N VAL A 26 -25.78 -10.50 20.54
CA VAL A 26 -26.19 -10.51 21.93
C VAL A 26 -27.12 -11.71 22.06
N ASN A 27 -26.67 -12.75 22.76
CA ASN A 27 -27.58 -13.80 23.23
C ASN A 27 -28.69 -13.08 24.01
N PRO A 28 -29.97 -13.17 23.60
CA PRO A 28 -31.03 -12.60 24.39
C PRO A 28 -30.99 -13.26 25.78
N PRO A 29 -31.06 -12.48 26.87
CA PRO A 29 -31.20 -13.07 28.19
C PRO A 29 -32.45 -13.96 28.20
N ASP A 30 -32.38 -15.09 28.92
CA ASP A 30 -33.52 -15.99 29.13
C ASP A 30 -34.81 -15.19 29.35
N PRO A 31 -35.92 -15.52 28.66
CA PRO A 31 -37.14 -14.75 28.78
C PRO A 31 -37.66 -14.86 30.21
N ARG A 32 -37.38 -13.84 31.02
CA ARG A 32 -38.08 -13.61 32.28
C ARG A 32 -39.56 -13.51 31.92
N LYS A 33 -40.40 -14.27 32.61
CA LYS A 33 -41.86 -14.20 32.44
C LYS A 33 -42.27 -12.72 32.57
N PRO A 34 -42.90 -12.12 31.55
CA PRO A 34 -43.32 -10.73 31.62
C PRO A 34 -44.36 -10.58 32.73
N THR A 35 -44.12 -9.65 33.64
CA THR A 35 -45.09 -9.29 34.68
C THR A 35 -46.09 -8.31 34.07
N MET A 36 -47.35 -8.30 34.50
CA MET A 36 -48.41 -7.46 33.88
C MET A 36 -48.11 -5.95 33.85
N ASP A 37 -47.12 -5.49 34.63
CA ASP A 37 -46.68 -4.10 34.67
C ASP A 37 -45.54 -3.77 33.69
N ASP A 38 -44.96 -4.75 33.00
CA ASP A 38 -44.06 -4.53 31.86
C ASP A 38 -44.90 -4.10 30.66
N LYS A 39 -45.44 -2.88 30.72
CA LYS A 39 -45.90 -2.18 29.52
C LYS A 39 -44.69 -2.13 28.59
N LEU A 40 -44.75 -2.90 27.51
CA LEU A 40 -43.82 -2.83 26.39
C LEU A 40 -43.68 -1.35 26.00
N GLN A 41 -42.60 -0.72 26.45
CA GLN A 41 -42.18 0.57 25.92
C GLN A 41 -41.62 0.29 24.54
N PHE A 42 -42.50 0.08 23.58
CA PHE A 42 -42.15 0.22 22.19
C PHE A 42 -41.80 1.69 22.01
N GLU A 43 -40.51 2.01 21.90
CA GLU A 43 -40.15 3.19 21.13
C GLU A 43 -40.85 3.02 19.77
N PRO A 44 -41.76 3.92 19.39
CA PRO A 44 -42.44 3.78 18.11
C PRO A 44 -41.35 3.74 17.04
N VAL A 45 -41.35 2.67 16.24
CA VAL A 45 -40.45 2.57 15.08
C VAL A 45 -40.62 3.85 14.30
N ASP A 46 -39.54 4.61 14.14
CA ASP A 46 -39.57 5.87 13.43
C ASP A 46 -39.95 5.58 11.98
N VAL A 47 -41.23 5.78 11.66
CA VAL A 47 -41.84 5.39 10.38
C VAL A 47 -41.15 6.11 9.21
N LYS A 48 -40.46 7.24 9.48
CA LYS A 48 -39.63 7.97 8.53
C LYS A 48 -38.37 7.21 8.12
N LYS A 49 -37.89 6.27 8.92
CA LYS A 49 -36.73 5.40 8.63
C LYS A 49 -37.09 4.17 7.80
N LEU A 50 -38.38 3.94 7.53
CA LEU A 50 -38.88 2.84 6.71
C LEU A 50 -39.25 3.27 5.29
N THR A 51 -38.97 4.52 4.91
CA THR A 51 -39.21 4.97 3.54
C THR A 51 -38.14 4.42 2.59
N PRO A 52 -38.50 4.10 1.33
CA PRO A 52 -37.53 3.71 0.31
C PRO A 52 -36.41 4.75 0.16
N GLU A 53 -36.73 6.05 0.24
CA GLU A 53 -35.75 7.14 0.14
C GLU A 53 -34.72 7.08 1.27
N TYR A 54 -35.15 6.84 2.51
CA TYR A 54 -34.23 6.72 3.63
C TYR A 54 -33.34 5.47 3.50
N MET A 55 -33.91 4.35 3.06
CA MET A 55 -33.14 3.13 2.81
C MET A 55 -32.10 3.31 1.70
N ILE A 56 -32.44 4.02 0.62
CA ILE A 56 -31.52 4.38 -0.46
C ILE A 56 -30.39 5.27 0.08
N GLN A 57 -30.72 6.29 0.86
CA GLN A 57 -29.72 7.17 1.48
C GLN A 57 -28.77 6.39 2.38
N GLN A 58 -29.28 5.49 3.23
CA GLN A 58 -28.46 4.68 4.12
C GLN A 58 -27.54 3.74 3.33
N SER A 59 -28.06 3.03 2.32
CA SER A 59 -27.25 2.17 1.45
C SER A 59 -26.17 2.97 0.72
N THR A 60 -26.46 4.21 0.35
CA THR A 60 -25.51 5.11 -0.32
C THR A 60 -24.39 5.56 0.62
N ILE A 61 -24.72 5.87 1.87
CA ILE A 61 -23.72 6.16 2.91
C ILE A 61 -22.78 4.96 3.10
N ASP A 62 -23.32 3.75 3.15
CA ASP A 62 -22.52 2.53 3.30
C ASP A 62 -21.59 2.28 2.09
N ALA A 63 -22.06 2.57 0.87
CA ALA A 63 -21.26 2.50 -0.35
C ALA A 63 -20.11 3.52 -0.34
N VAL A 64 -20.39 4.78 0.01
CA VAL A 64 -19.38 5.84 0.15
C VAL A 64 -18.32 5.49 1.20
N ASN A 65 -18.73 4.94 2.34
CA ASN A 65 -17.82 4.51 3.39
C ASN A 65 -16.90 3.38 2.92
N SER A 66 -17.47 2.37 2.26
CA SER A 66 -16.72 1.23 1.70
C SER A 66 -15.72 1.69 0.62
N ALA A 67 -16.13 2.62 -0.24
CA ALA A 67 -15.27 3.21 -1.25
C ALA A 67 -14.13 4.02 -0.63
N THR A 68 -14.43 4.87 0.35
CA THR A 68 -13.45 5.67 1.09
C THR A 68 -12.41 4.78 1.77
N GLN A 69 -12.85 3.71 2.44
CA GLN A 69 -11.95 2.78 3.11
C GLN A 69 -11.02 2.08 2.11
N SER A 70 -11.59 1.60 1.01
CA SER A 70 -10.82 0.92 -0.04
C SER A 70 -9.79 1.86 -0.67
N LEU A 71 -10.17 3.12 -0.94
CA LEU A 71 -9.27 4.15 -1.45
C LEU A 71 -8.13 4.43 -0.47
N THR A 72 -8.45 4.57 0.82
CA THR A 72 -7.46 4.82 1.87
C THR A 72 -6.45 3.68 1.97
N VAL A 73 -6.92 2.43 1.97
CA VAL A 73 -6.05 1.25 2.04
C VAL A 73 -5.17 1.15 0.80
N ALA A 74 -5.74 1.35 -0.39
CA ALA A 74 -5.00 1.28 -1.65
C ALA A 74 -3.92 2.37 -1.73
N TYR A 75 -4.31 3.61 -1.41
CA TYR A 75 -3.41 4.76 -1.34
C TYR A 75 -2.25 4.48 -0.38
N THR A 76 -2.55 4.10 0.87
CA THR A 76 -1.52 3.84 1.89
C THR A 76 -0.57 2.72 1.48
N ALA A 77 -1.09 1.65 0.85
CA ALA A 77 -0.29 0.55 0.36
C ALA A 77 0.67 0.99 -0.77
N ILE A 78 0.20 1.83 -1.70
CA ILE A 78 1.03 2.40 -2.76
C ILE A 78 2.11 3.29 -2.16
N MET A 79 1.75 4.27 -1.31
CA MET A 79 2.73 5.20 -0.73
C MET A 79 3.83 4.48 0.05
N LYS A 80 3.47 3.41 0.78
CA LYS A 80 4.44 2.60 1.49
C LYS A 80 5.34 1.83 0.52
N THR A 81 4.75 1.16 -0.45
CA THR A 81 5.50 0.37 -1.44
C THR A 81 6.41 1.25 -2.30
N SER A 82 5.94 2.45 -2.66
CA SER A 82 6.71 3.42 -3.43
C SER A 82 7.91 3.91 -2.63
N SER A 83 7.71 4.28 -1.37
CA SER A 83 8.79 4.70 -0.47
C SER A 83 9.88 3.62 -0.31
N GLU A 84 9.47 2.37 -0.07
CA GLU A 84 10.40 1.23 0.03
C GLU A 84 11.15 0.98 -1.29
N LEU A 85 10.46 1.05 -2.44
CA LEU A 85 11.08 0.88 -3.75
C LEU A 85 12.08 2.00 -4.07
N LYS A 86 11.75 3.26 -3.74
CA LYS A 86 12.67 4.40 -3.90
C LYS A 86 13.97 4.18 -3.13
N ILE A 87 13.89 3.73 -1.87
CA ILE A 87 15.06 3.42 -1.05
C ILE A 87 15.93 2.34 -1.72
N LEU A 88 15.31 1.23 -2.17
CA LEU A 88 16.03 0.13 -2.81
C LEU A 88 16.68 0.57 -4.14
N LEU A 89 15.99 1.38 -4.95
CA LEU A 89 16.53 1.93 -6.19
C LEU A 89 17.72 2.85 -5.90
N THR A 90 17.61 3.77 -4.94
CA THR A 90 18.74 4.63 -4.56
C THR A 90 19.94 3.82 -4.10
N GLN A 91 19.74 2.80 -3.26
CA GLN A 91 20.82 1.91 -2.81
C GLN A 91 21.48 1.19 -3.99
N LEU A 92 20.67 0.64 -4.91
CA LEU A 92 21.15 -0.07 -6.08
C LEU A 92 21.91 0.85 -7.05
N ILE A 93 21.46 2.09 -7.22
CA ILE A 93 22.16 3.12 -8.01
C ILE A 93 23.53 3.43 -7.39
N CYS A 94 23.59 3.68 -6.09
CA CYS A 94 24.85 3.96 -5.39
C CYS A 94 25.84 2.80 -5.53
N LEU A 95 25.40 1.57 -5.26
CA LEU A 95 26.24 0.37 -5.36
C LEU A 95 26.74 0.13 -6.79
N SER A 96 25.90 0.44 -7.79
CA SER A 96 26.29 0.36 -9.21
C SER A 96 27.30 1.44 -9.58
N ARG A 97 27.20 2.66 -9.02
CA ARG A 97 28.20 3.73 -9.20
C ARG A 97 29.54 3.38 -8.56
N GLU A 98 29.54 2.80 -7.37
CA GLU A 98 30.77 2.33 -6.71
C GLU A 98 31.53 1.32 -7.58
N THR A 99 30.81 0.49 -8.32
CA THR A 99 31.39 -0.46 -9.29
C THR A 99 32.18 0.28 -10.39
N LEU A 100 31.68 1.44 -10.84
CA LEU A 100 32.32 2.28 -11.85
C LEU A 100 33.55 3.02 -11.30
N GLU A 101 33.45 3.55 -10.08
CA GLU A 101 34.48 4.41 -9.49
C GLU A 101 35.69 3.63 -8.99
N PHE A 102 35.46 2.48 -8.35
CA PHE A 102 36.51 1.73 -7.67
C PHE A 102 36.94 0.45 -8.41
N ASN A 103 36.37 0.21 -9.59
CA ASN A 103 36.61 -0.98 -10.42
C ASN A 103 36.58 -2.28 -9.58
N VAL A 104 35.54 -2.41 -8.73
CA VAL A 104 35.32 -3.52 -7.77
C VAL A 104 34.92 -4.82 -8.47
N THR A 105 35.28 -4.98 -9.74
CA THR A 105 34.86 -6.08 -10.61
C THR A 105 35.35 -7.45 -10.11
N ALA A 106 36.35 -7.49 -9.22
CA ALA A 106 36.92 -8.70 -8.65
C ALA A 106 36.31 -9.14 -7.29
N ASP A 107 35.43 -8.35 -6.65
CA ASP A 107 34.81 -8.74 -5.38
C ASP A 107 33.45 -9.42 -5.60
N GLU A 108 33.42 -10.74 -5.34
CA GLU A 108 32.21 -11.56 -5.43
C GLU A 108 31.10 -11.07 -4.48
N SER A 109 31.47 -10.57 -3.30
CA SER A 109 30.50 -10.08 -2.30
C SER A 109 29.75 -8.83 -2.76
N HIS A 110 30.41 -7.97 -3.55
CA HIS A 110 29.79 -6.75 -4.09
C HIS A 110 28.72 -7.10 -5.13
N TRP A 111 29.02 -8.07 -5.99
CA TRP A 111 28.08 -8.57 -7.00
C TRP A 111 26.87 -9.28 -6.38
N ASP A 112 27.08 -10.08 -5.34
CA ASP A 112 25.98 -10.73 -4.61
C ASP A 112 25.00 -9.70 -4.04
N MET A 113 25.52 -8.60 -3.50
CA MET A 113 24.69 -7.51 -2.97
C MET A 113 23.89 -6.79 -4.07
N ILE A 114 24.50 -6.57 -5.25
CA ILE A 114 23.80 -6.03 -6.43
C ILE A 114 22.67 -6.97 -6.85
N VAL A 115 22.93 -8.27 -6.91
CA VAL A 115 21.93 -9.29 -7.32
C VAL A 115 20.79 -9.35 -6.30
N GLU A 116 21.10 -9.32 -5.01
CA GLU A 116 20.08 -9.31 -3.95
C GLU A 116 19.20 -8.05 -4.03
N LEU A 117 19.80 -6.87 -4.20
CA LEU A 117 19.05 -5.62 -4.35
C LEU A 117 18.18 -5.61 -5.60
N ARG A 118 18.67 -6.11 -6.74
CA ARG A 118 17.86 -6.27 -7.96
C ARG A 118 16.64 -7.15 -7.74
N SER A 119 16.80 -8.27 -7.03
CA SER A 119 15.69 -9.17 -6.69
C SER A 119 14.64 -8.47 -5.81
N LYS A 120 15.07 -7.69 -4.82
CA LYS A 120 14.19 -6.89 -3.96
C LYS A 120 13.45 -5.81 -4.75
N VAL A 121 14.16 -5.07 -5.61
CA VAL A 121 13.59 -4.05 -6.50
C VAL A 121 12.51 -4.67 -7.39
N GLN A 122 12.81 -5.79 -8.05
CA GLN A 122 11.86 -6.48 -8.93
C GLN A 122 10.60 -6.92 -8.17
N SER A 123 10.79 -7.53 -7.00
CA SER A 123 9.66 -7.96 -6.15
C SER A 123 8.75 -6.79 -5.75
N LYS A 124 9.34 -5.63 -5.43
CA LYS A 124 8.58 -4.41 -5.07
C LYS A 124 7.91 -3.78 -6.27
N LYS A 125 8.54 -3.81 -7.45
CA LYS A 125 7.98 -3.32 -8.70
C LYS A 125 6.72 -4.12 -9.09
N GLU A 126 6.79 -5.44 -9.02
CA GLU A 126 5.63 -6.31 -9.28
C GLU A 126 4.47 -6.03 -8.33
N LEU A 127 4.77 -5.85 -7.04
CA LEU A 127 3.76 -5.46 -6.05
C LEU A 127 3.14 -4.10 -6.37
N LEU A 128 3.96 -3.11 -6.74
CA LEU A 128 3.48 -1.78 -7.11
C LEU A 128 2.57 -1.85 -8.34
N THR A 129 2.96 -2.56 -9.40
CA THR A 129 2.12 -2.76 -10.59
C THR A 129 0.77 -3.38 -10.23
N LYS A 130 0.76 -4.40 -9.36
CA LYS A 130 -0.48 -5.01 -8.89
C LYS A 130 -1.36 -4.01 -8.12
N LEU A 131 -0.76 -3.19 -7.26
CA LEU A 131 -1.47 -2.17 -6.48
C LEU A 131 -2.02 -1.04 -7.37
N THR A 132 -1.28 -0.62 -8.40
CA THR A 132 -1.77 0.35 -9.39
C THR A 132 -2.99 -0.18 -10.11
N GLY A 133 -2.97 -1.43 -10.57
CA GLY A 133 -4.14 -2.08 -11.17
C GLY A 133 -5.32 -2.18 -10.19
N TYR A 134 -5.07 -2.45 -8.91
CA TYR A 134 -6.11 -2.42 -7.88
C TYR A 134 -6.74 -1.04 -7.69
N VAL A 135 -5.94 0.03 -7.68
CA VAL A 135 -6.42 1.41 -7.57
C VAL A 135 -7.34 1.82 -8.71
N GLU A 136 -7.11 1.33 -9.93
CA GLU A 136 -8.01 1.62 -11.06
C GLU A 136 -9.45 1.16 -10.80
N TYR A 137 -9.64 0.02 -10.14
CA TYR A 137 -10.97 -0.47 -9.78
C TYR A 137 -11.55 0.25 -8.57
N VAL A 138 -10.72 0.55 -7.57
CA VAL A 138 -11.14 1.35 -6.41
C VAL A 138 -11.59 2.74 -6.83
N HIS A 139 -10.90 3.35 -7.79
CA HIS A 139 -11.28 4.63 -8.39
C HIS A 139 -12.66 4.53 -9.04
N LYS A 140 -12.89 3.54 -9.92
CA LYS A 140 -14.22 3.33 -10.55
C LYS A 140 -15.33 3.15 -9.52
N MET A 141 -15.07 2.37 -8.47
CA MET A 141 -16.02 2.18 -7.37
C MET A 141 -16.30 3.49 -6.62
N ALA A 142 -15.28 4.29 -6.34
CA ALA A 142 -15.41 5.55 -5.62
C ALA A 142 -16.15 6.62 -6.45
N VAL A 143 -15.91 6.67 -7.77
CA VAL A 143 -16.68 7.55 -8.68
C VAL A 143 -18.15 7.16 -8.68
N ALA A 144 -18.48 5.88 -8.85
CA ALA A 144 -19.86 5.40 -8.81
C ALA A 144 -20.54 5.72 -7.45
N ALA A 145 -19.84 5.51 -6.33
CA ALA A 145 -20.36 5.85 -5.02
C ALA A 145 -20.60 7.37 -4.85
N SER A 146 -19.72 8.21 -5.43
CA SER A 146 -19.90 9.66 -5.45
C SER A 146 -21.14 10.05 -6.26
N GLU A 147 -21.32 9.49 -7.45
CA GLU A 147 -22.48 9.75 -8.32
C GLU A 147 -23.80 9.34 -7.65
N ILE A 148 -23.84 8.17 -7.03
CA ILE A 148 -25.05 7.70 -6.32
C ILE A 148 -25.35 8.59 -5.10
N SER A 149 -24.32 9.10 -4.42
CA SER A 149 -24.50 10.05 -3.32
C SER A 149 -25.10 11.37 -3.76
N TYR A 150 -24.71 11.89 -4.93
CA TYR A 150 -25.35 13.04 -5.54
C TYR A 150 -26.83 12.75 -5.87
N LEU A 151 -27.12 11.63 -6.53
CA LEU A 151 -28.49 11.24 -6.89
C LEU A 151 -29.41 11.02 -5.68
N SER A 152 -28.83 10.68 -4.52
CA SER A 152 -29.57 10.45 -3.26
C SER A 152 -29.78 11.73 -2.44
N GLY A 153 -29.37 12.90 -2.96
CA GLY A 153 -29.45 14.19 -2.28
C GLY A 153 -28.40 14.37 -1.17
N LEU A 154 -27.29 13.63 -1.24
CA LEU A 154 -26.18 13.67 -0.30
C LEU A 154 -24.99 14.43 -0.91
N ASP A 155 -25.24 15.62 -1.44
CA ASP A 155 -24.27 16.43 -2.21
C ASP A 155 -22.93 16.61 -1.50
N ASN A 156 -22.97 16.86 -0.18
CA ASN A 156 -21.76 17.02 0.62
C ASN A 156 -20.87 15.77 0.61
N LEU A 157 -21.46 14.57 0.59
CA LEU A 157 -20.70 13.31 0.50
C LEU A 157 -20.11 13.13 -0.89
N SER A 158 -20.86 13.48 -1.94
CA SER A 158 -20.36 13.43 -3.32
C SER A 158 -19.15 14.34 -3.48
N ILE A 159 -19.27 15.60 -3.09
CA ILE A 159 -18.19 16.59 -3.19
C ILE A 159 -16.97 16.13 -2.40
N SER A 160 -17.17 15.68 -1.16
CA SER A 160 -16.06 15.24 -0.31
C SER A 160 -15.36 13.98 -0.85
N LEU A 161 -16.11 13.02 -1.39
CA LEU A 161 -15.54 11.80 -1.96
C LEU A 161 -14.78 12.10 -3.25
N THR A 162 -15.31 12.94 -4.14
CA THR A 162 -14.63 13.35 -5.38
C THR A 162 -13.30 14.04 -5.08
N GLN A 163 -13.26 14.98 -4.12
CA GLN A 163 -12.02 15.63 -3.70
C GLN A 163 -10.98 14.61 -3.20
N ARG A 164 -11.41 13.64 -2.39
CA ARG A 164 -10.52 12.58 -1.90
C ARG A 164 -9.98 11.69 -3.02
N ILE A 165 -10.80 11.40 -4.04
CA ILE A 165 -10.36 10.65 -5.22
C ILE A 165 -9.27 11.44 -5.95
N ASP A 166 -9.51 12.71 -6.24
CA ASP A 166 -8.57 13.56 -6.96
C ASP A 166 -7.24 13.69 -6.22
N ASP A 167 -7.29 13.97 -4.91
CA ASP A 167 -6.09 14.07 -4.06
C ASP A 167 -5.30 12.75 -4.05
N ALA A 168 -5.98 11.61 -3.88
CA ALA A 168 -5.32 10.31 -3.83
C ALA A 168 -4.66 9.97 -5.16
N LEU A 169 -5.35 10.18 -6.29
CA LEU A 169 -4.84 9.87 -7.61
C LEU A 169 -3.68 10.78 -8.00
N GLN A 170 -3.75 12.07 -7.67
CA GLN A 170 -2.66 13.01 -7.94
C GLN A 170 -1.39 12.62 -7.18
N ASN A 171 -1.50 12.33 -5.88
CA ASN A 171 -0.38 11.88 -5.06
C ASN A 171 0.22 10.55 -5.55
N ILE A 172 -0.62 9.58 -5.92
CA ILE A 172 -0.15 8.30 -6.50
C ILE A 172 0.62 8.53 -7.80
N LYS A 173 0.11 9.42 -8.67
CA LYS A 173 0.75 9.75 -9.94
C LYS A 173 2.12 10.38 -9.73
N GLU A 174 2.26 11.30 -8.78
CA GLU A 174 3.54 11.91 -8.43
C GLU A 174 4.57 10.87 -7.96
N GLU A 175 4.16 9.95 -7.09
CA GLU A 175 5.01 8.86 -6.62
C GLU A 175 5.46 7.91 -7.72
N VAL A 176 4.56 7.53 -8.63
CA VAL A 176 4.89 6.69 -9.78
C VAL A 176 5.86 7.41 -10.72
N ASN A 177 5.68 8.71 -10.95
CA ASN A 177 6.60 9.51 -11.76
C ASN A 177 8.00 9.59 -11.12
N HIS A 178 8.10 9.79 -9.81
CA HIS A 178 9.39 9.78 -9.11
C HIS A 178 10.11 8.44 -9.26
N ILE A 179 9.39 7.32 -9.16
CA ILE A 179 9.97 6.00 -9.38
C ILE A 179 10.46 5.86 -10.81
N ALA A 180 9.70 6.31 -11.81
CA ALA A 180 10.12 6.26 -13.20
C ALA A 180 11.43 7.02 -13.45
N ILE A 181 11.61 8.17 -12.79
CA ILE A 181 12.87 8.94 -12.85
C ILE A 181 14.04 8.15 -12.25
N LEU A 182 13.86 7.54 -11.08
CA LEU A 182 14.90 6.72 -10.45
C LEU A 182 15.22 5.46 -11.25
N GLU A 183 14.22 4.82 -11.85
CA GLU A 183 14.43 3.68 -12.74
C GLU A 183 15.26 4.08 -13.97
N GLN A 184 14.99 5.26 -14.54
CA GLN A 184 15.77 5.79 -15.66
C GLN A 184 17.22 6.07 -15.25
N GLU A 185 17.44 6.72 -14.11
CA GLU A 185 18.79 6.94 -13.55
C GLU A 185 19.53 5.62 -13.36
N TYR A 186 18.86 4.61 -12.82
CA TYR A 186 19.42 3.28 -12.67
C TYR A 186 19.83 2.66 -14.02
N CYS A 187 18.97 2.75 -15.04
CA CYS A 187 19.27 2.25 -16.38
C CYS A 187 20.51 2.92 -16.97
N ASP A 188 20.67 4.22 -16.76
CA ASP A 188 21.80 4.98 -17.28
C ASP A 188 23.12 4.59 -16.58
N VAL A 189 23.09 4.41 -15.25
CA VAL A 189 24.26 3.89 -14.51
C VAL A 189 24.60 2.47 -14.95
N GLN A 190 23.61 1.60 -15.09
CA GLN A 190 23.83 0.23 -15.55
C GLN A 190 24.44 0.18 -16.96
N ARG A 191 23.99 1.06 -17.86
CA ARG A 191 24.56 1.18 -19.21
C ARG A 191 26.05 1.55 -19.15
N ALA A 192 26.40 2.53 -18.32
CA ALA A 192 27.80 2.92 -18.11
C ALA A 192 28.65 1.76 -17.56
N CYS A 193 28.12 0.94 -16.65
CA CYS A 193 28.83 -0.25 -16.14
C CYS A 193 29.13 -1.26 -17.26
N ILE A 194 28.17 -1.49 -18.15
CA ILE A 194 28.33 -2.40 -19.28
C ILE A 194 29.35 -1.84 -20.29
N GLU A 195 29.31 -0.55 -20.58
CA GLU A 195 30.26 0.08 -21.51
C GLU A 195 31.70 0.08 -20.99
N ASN A 196 31.90 0.30 -19.69
CA ASN A 196 33.25 0.27 -19.09
C ASN A 196 33.81 -1.15 -18.95
N SER A 197 32.96 -2.17 -18.73
CA SER A 197 33.41 -3.57 -18.69
C SER A 197 33.76 -4.14 -20.07
N ASN A 198 33.28 -3.54 -21.16
CA ASN A 198 33.56 -3.96 -22.54
C ASN A 198 34.75 -3.24 -23.19
N LYS A 199 35.45 -2.33 -22.49
CA LYS A 199 36.68 -1.72 -23.01
C LYS A 199 37.81 -2.75 -22.96
N PRO A 200 38.46 -3.07 -24.10
CA PRO A 200 39.61 -3.98 -24.08
C PRO A 200 40.75 -3.36 -23.27
N ASP A 201 41.35 -4.14 -22.38
CA ASP A 201 42.59 -3.76 -21.70
C ASP A 201 43.60 -3.32 -22.76
N ALA A 202 44.07 -2.07 -22.68
CA ALA A 202 45.11 -1.57 -23.56
C ALA A 202 46.33 -2.52 -23.49
N PRO A 203 46.97 -2.85 -24.63
CA PRO A 203 48.12 -3.75 -24.61
C PRO A 203 49.19 -3.17 -23.70
N LYS A 204 49.59 -3.94 -22.68
CA LYS A 204 50.79 -3.66 -21.90
C LYS A 204 51.93 -3.71 -22.90
N ASP A 205 52.53 -2.55 -23.18
CA ASP A 205 53.78 -2.46 -23.93
C ASP A 205 54.82 -3.32 -23.19
N GLU A 206 55.01 -4.55 -23.66
CA GLU A 206 56.20 -5.33 -23.38
C GLU A 206 57.35 -4.68 -24.13
N THR A 207 57.97 -3.68 -23.51
CA THR A 207 59.29 -3.20 -23.93
C THR A 207 60.31 -4.29 -23.61
N ILE A 208 60.41 -5.29 -24.49
CA ILE A 208 61.55 -6.19 -24.60
C ILE A 208 62.35 -5.78 -25.83
N VAL A 209 63.43 -5.02 -25.66
CA VAL A 209 64.62 -5.01 -26.54
C VAL A 209 65.79 -4.55 -25.67
N SER A 210 66.58 -5.50 -25.13
CA SER A 210 67.89 -5.98 -25.64
C SER A 210 69.02 -4.97 -25.55
#